data_AF-A0A514X2K3-F1
#
_entry.id   AF-A0A514X2K3-F1
#
_cell.length_a   1.000
_cell.length_b   1.000
_cell.length_c   1.000
_cell.angle_alpha   90.00
_cell.angle_beta   90.00
_cell.angle_gamma   90.00
#
_symmetry.space_group_name_H-M   'P 1'
#
loop_
_entity.id
_entity.type
_entity.pdbx_description
1 polymer ?
#
loop_
_entity_poly.entity_id
_entity_poly.type
_entity_poly.pdbx_seq_one_letter_code
_entity_poly.pdbx_strand_id
1 'polypeptide(L)'
;MFHYKKKNCELLRQRLKTPYAEVDLLFRAPSGNLILVEVKTSNSADFLPARVNQRQWSRLARAAQFLAARFDCLVEFHWAFVDSNFTVTVFEEL
;
A
#
# COMPACT_ATOMS: atom_id res chain seq x y z
N MET A 1 -2.30 -11.65 2.78
CA MET A 1 -1.02 -12.22 2.32
C MET A 1 -1.12 -12.89 0.94
N PHE A 2 -2.21 -13.59 0.61
CA PHE A 2 -2.32 -14.36 -0.64
C PHE A 2 -2.25 -13.54 -1.94
N HIS A 3 -2.78 -12.31 -1.99
CA HIS A 3 -2.78 -11.50 -3.22
C HIS A 3 -1.36 -11.19 -3.73
N TYR A 4 -0.53 -10.54 -2.92
CA TYR A 4 0.84 -10.16 -3.30
C TYR A 4 1.77 -11.36 -3.47
N LYS A 5 1.58 -12.43 -2.67
CA LYS A 5 2.35 -13.66 -2.83
C LYS A 5 2.07 -14.34 -4.19
N LYS A 6 0.82 -14.33 -4.67
CA LYS A 6 0.46 -14.84 -6.02
C LYS A 6 1.09 -14.01 -7.14
N LYS A 7 1.34 -12.72 -6.90
CA LYS A 7 2.07 -11.81 -7.81
C LYS A 7 3.59 -11.88 -7.66
N ASN A 8 4.14 -12.87 -6.94
CA ASN A 8 5.57 -13.01 -6.63
C ASN A 8 6.21 -11.76 -5.99
N CYS A 9 5.42 -10.97 -5.27
CA CYS A 9 5.94 -9.82 -4.53
C CYS A 9 6.52 -10.28 -3.19
N GLU A 10 7.73 -9.83 -2.88
CA GLU A 10 8.41 -10.13 -1.62
C GLU A 10 7.98 -9.12 -0.54
N LEU A 11 7.56 -9.59 0.62
CA LEU A 11 7.25 -8.72 1.75
C LEU A 11 8.56 -8.25 2.41
N LEU A 12 8.85 -6.95 2.33
CA LEU A 12 10.05 -6.37 2.93
C LEU A 12 9.82 -5.95 4.39
N ARG A 13 8.66 -5.35 4.67
CA ARG A 13 8.36 -4.85 6.03
C ARG A 13 6.85 -4.75 6.27
N GLN A 14 6.47 -4.96 7.52
CA GLN A 14 5.16 -4.62 8.08
C GLN A 14 5.29 -3.40 8.98
N ARG A 15 4.25 -2.58 9.05
CA ARG A 15 4.17 -1.35 9.86
C ARG A 15 5.41 -0.47 9.67
N LEU A 16 5.74 -0.20 8.41
CA LEU A 16 6.89 0.59 8.03
C LEU A 16 6.72 2.02 8.51
N LYS A 17 7.59 2.45 9.43
CA LYS A 17 7.69 3.86 9.82
C LYS A 17 8.63 4.59 8.87
N THR A 18 8.11 5.62 8.22
CA THR A 18 8.88 6.64 7.51
C THR A 18 8.85 7.94 8.31
N PRO A 19 9.67 8.95 7.96
CA PRO A 19 9.57 10.28 8.57
C PRO A 19 8.19 10.94 8.41
N TYR A 20 7.37 10.49 7.45
CA TYR A 20 6.12 11.15 7.06
C TYR A 20 4.85 10.38 7.46
N ALA A 21 4.91 9.04 7.48
CA ALA A 21 3.81 8.15 7.79
C ALA A 21 4.29 6.78 8.27
N GLU A 22 3.46 6.10 9.06
CA GLU A 22 3.50 4.65 9.17
C GLU A 22 2.64 4.07 8.04
N VAL A 23 3.14 3.05 7.33
CA VAL A 23 2.40 2.34 6.29
C VAL A 23 2.37 0.86 6.61
N ASP A 24 1.23 0.21 6.40
CA ASP A 24 0.99 -1.15 6.89
C ASP A 24 1.93 -2.18 6.29
N LEU A 25 2.18 -2.14 4.98
CA LEU A 25 3.05 -3.10 4.30
C LEU A 25 3.91 -2.44 3.24
N LEU A 26 5.11 -3.00 3.06
CA LEU A 26 6.02 -2.68 1.96
C LEU A 26 6.42 -3.97 1.25
N PHE A 27 6.21 -4.02 -0.06
CA PHE A 27 6.65 -5.13 -0.90
C PHE A 27 7.68 -4.70 -1.95
N ARG A 28 8.49 -5.67 -2.39
CA ARG A 28 9.28 -5.60 -3.63
C ARG A 28 8.53 -6.33 -4.73
N ALA A 29 8.24 -5.64 -5.82
CA ALA A 29 7.71 -6.28 -7.04
C ALA A 29 8.84 -7.02 -7.78
N PRO A 30 8.51 -8.03 -8.62
CA PRO A 30 9.50 -8.69 -9.48
C PRO A 30 10.26 -7.73 -10.42
N SER A 31 9.66 -6.59 -10.77
CA SER A 31 10.30 -5.53 -11.56
C SER A 31 11.43 -4.81 -10.84
N GLY A 32 11.56 -5.01 -9.52
CA GLY A 32 12.45 -4.22 -8.67
C GLY A 32 11.79 -2.97 -8.08
N ASN A 33 10.56 -2.61 -8.46
CA ASN A 33 9.83 -1.48 -7.86
C ASN A 33 9.33 -1.80 -6.44
N LEU A 34 9.00 -0.74 -5.71
CA LEU A 34 8.33 -0.84 -4.41
C LEU A 34 6.82 -0.75 -4.56
N ILE A 35 6.12 -1.48 -3.69
CA ILE A 35 4.67 -1.34 -3.50
C ILE A 35 4.43 -0.99 -2.03
N LEU A 36 3.97 0.22 -1.75
CA LEU A 36 3.40 0.57 -0.45
C LEU A 36 1.93 0.14 -0.42
N VAL A 37 1.52 -0.51 0.66
CA VAL A 37 0.14 -0.96 0.80
C VAL A 37 -0.42 -0.46 2.13
N GLU A 38 -1.51 0.28 2.07
CA GLU A 38 -2.38 0.53 3.23
C GLU A 38 -3.50 -0.51 3.24
N VAL A 39 -3.73 -1.13 4.40
CA VAL A 39 -4.75 -2.15 4.58
C VAL A 39 -5.94 -1.57 5.34
N LYS A 40 -7.13 -1.68 4.76
CA LYS A 40 -8.40 -1.28 5.40
C LYS A 40 -9.33 -2.47 5.51
N THR A 41 -9.90 -2.68 6.70
CA THR A 41 -11.03 -3.62 6.84
C THR A 41 -12.31 -2.93 6.38
N SER A 42 -13.13 -3.64 5.60
CA SER A 42 -14.43 -3.13 5.16
C SER A 42 -15.52 -4.16 5.45
N ASN A 43 -16.59 -3.74 6.12
CA ASN A 43 -17.79 -4.57 6.35
C ASN A 43 -18.88 -4.34 5.28
N SER A 44 -18.63 -3.53 4.26
CA SER A 44 -19.67 -3.07 3.33
C SER A 44 -19.07 -2.79 1.95
N ALA A 45 -19.74 -3.28 0.91
CA ALA A 45 -19.39 -3.12 -0.51
C ALA A 45 -19.50 -1.67 -1.02
N ASP A 46 -19.78 -0.70 -0.15
CA ASP A 46 -19.82 0.72 -0.47
C ASP A 46 -18.40 1.30 -0.43
N PHE A 47 -17.76 1.24 -1.59
CA PHE A 47 -16.37 1.62 -1.84
C PHE A 47 -15.99 3.01 -1.28
N LEU A 48 -14.87 3.03 -0.56
CA LEU A 48 -14.29 4.14 0.18
C LEU A 48 -13.23 5.02 -0.52
N PRO A 49 -12.93 4.99 -1.85
CA PRO A 49 -11.96 5.92 -2.43
C PRO A 49 -12.25 7.39 -2.06
N ALA A 50 -13.54 7.74 -1.94
CA ALA A 50 -13.99 9.08 -1.55
C ALA A 50 -13.74 9.46 -0.07
N ARG A 51 -13.34 8.53 0.81
CA ARG A 51 -13.11 8.80 2.25
C ARG A 51 -11.64 8.89 2.63
N VAL A 52 -10.70 8.74 1.70
CA VAL A 52 -9.30 9.01 2.01
C VAL A 52 -9.15 10.50 2.27
N ASN A 53 -8.91 10.87 3.53
CA ASN A 53 -8.67 12.25 3.90
C ASN A 53 -7.44 12.75 3.14
N GLN A 54 -7.54 13.93 2.50
CA GLN A 54 -6.45 14.59 1.79
C GLN A 54 -5.15 14.67 2.61
N ARG A 55 -5.27 14.83 3.94
CA ARG A 55 -4.13 14.80 4.86
C ARG A 55 -3.44 13.44 4.94
N GLN A 56 -4.22 12.35 4.95
CA GLN A 56 -3.67 10.98 4.94
C GLN A 56 -2.94 10.75 3.61
N TRP A 57 -3.58 11.09 2.49
CA TRP A 57 -2.97 11.00 1.16
C TRP A 57 -1.64 11.76 1.07
N SER A 58 -1.62 13.02 1.51
CA SER A 58 -0.41 13.85 1.48
C SER A 58 0.77 13.24 2.27
N ARG A 59 0.47 12.57 3.39
CA ARG A 59 1.51 11.91 4.21
C ARG A 59 2.03 10.65 3.55
N LEU A 60 1.15 9.86 2.94
CA LEU A 60 1.51 8.64 2.22
C LEU A 60 2.28 8.95 0.95
N ALA A 61 1.88 9.98 0.19
CA ALA A 61 2.61 10.46 -0.98
C ALA A 61 4.05 10.87 -0.63
N ARG A 62 4.26 11.58 0.49
CA ARG A 62 5.61 11.93 0.97
C ARG A 62 6.41 10.69 1.41
N ALA A 63 5.76 9.70 2.02
CA ALA A 63 6.40 8.43 2.35
C ALA A 63 6.84 7.68 1.08
N ALA A 64 6.02 7.67 0.03
CA ALA A 64 6.36 7.09 -1.26
C ALA A 64 7.55 7.81 -1.91
N GLN A 65 7.52 9.14 -1.99
CA GLN A 65 8.64 9.96 -2.51
C GLN A 65 9.95 9.72 -1.75
N PHE A 66 9.88 9.60 -0.42
CA PHE A 66 11.05 9.27 0.42
C PHE A 66 11.64 7.91 0.08
N LEU A 67 10.80 6.90 -0.11
CA LEU A 67 11.27 5.56 -0.46
C LEU A 67 11.80 5.52 -1.90
N ALA A 68 11.14 6.21 -2.84
CA ALA A 68 11.59 6.30 -4.22
C ALA A 68 13.01 6.86 -4.30
N ALA A 69 13.25 7.99 -3.62
CA ALA A 69 14.59 8.60 -3.55
C ALA A 69 15.61 7.72 -2.81
N ARG A 70 15.20 7.02 -1.75
CA ARG A 70 16.10 6.16 -0.96
C ARG A 70 16.55 4.91 -1.71
N PHE A 71 15.68 4.34 -2.53
CA PHE A 71 15.91 3.06 -3.20
C PHE A 71 16.15 3.19 -4.71
N ASP A 72 16.12 4.41 -5.24
CA ASP A 72 16.28 4.71 -6.67
C ASP A 72 15.37 3.85 -7.56
N CYS A 73 14.08 3.82 -7.22
CA CYS A 73 13.07 3.02 -7.93
C CYS A 73 11.69 3.68 -7.89
N LEU A 74 10.78 3.21 -8.74
CA LEU A 74 9.39 3.62 -8.67
C LEU A 74 8.71 3.01 -7.45
N VAL A 75 7.71 3.72 -6.95
CA VAL A 75 6.93 3.34 -5.78
C VAL A 75 5.45 3.45 -6.12
N GLU A 76 4.79 2.30 -6.21
CA GLU A 76 3.34 2.20 -6.44
C GLU A 76 2.62 2.23 -5.09
N PHE A 77 1.46 2.89 -5.04
CA PHE A 77 0.64 2.95 -3.85
C PHE A 77 -0.63 2.13 -4.01
N HIS A 78 -0.88 1.19 -3.11
CA HIS A 78 -2.03 0.31 -3.16
C HIS A 78 -2.92 0.48 -1.93
N TRP A 79 -4.22 0.61 -2.15
CA TRP A 79 -5.23 0.44 -1.11
C TRP A 79 -5.73 -1.01 -1.13
N ALA A 80 -5.42 -1.78 -0.10
CA ALA A 80 -5.91 -3.14 0.07
C ALA A 80 -7.09 -3.17 1.04
N PHE A 81 -8.26 -3.53 0.53
CA PHE A 81 -9.46 -3.72 1.33
C PHE A 81 -9.64 -5.20 1.64
N VAL A 82 -9.85 -5.52 2.91
CA VAL A 82 -10.10 -6.89 3.38
C VAL A 82 -11.50 -6.97 3.98
N ASP A 83 -12.33 -7.86 3.46
CA ASP A 83 -13.67 -8.11 3.99
C ASP A 83 -13.66 -9.18 5.10
N SER A 84 -14.83 -9.41 5.71
CA SER A 84 -15.02 -10.44 6.75
C SER A 84 -14.76 -11.87 6.26
N ASN A 85 -14.76 -12.11 4.95
CA ASN A 85 -14.46 -13.40 4.33
C ASN A 85 -12.98 -13.53 3.92
N PHE A 86 -12.13 -12.58 4.32
CA PHE A 86 -10.71 -12.48 3.93
C PHE A 86 -10.47 -12.28 2.43
N THR A 87 -11.49 -11.85 1.69
CA THR A 87 -11.35 -11.42 0.30
C THR A 87 -10.55 -10.13 0.28
N VAL A 88 -9.58 -10.03 -0.65
CA VAL A 88 -8.75 -8.84 -0.80
C VAL A 88 -9.04 -8.17 -2.13
N THR A 89 -9.52 -6.93 -2.07
CA THR A 89 -9.67 -6.05 -3.23
C THR A 89 -8.58 -4.98 -3.19
N VAL A 90 -7.85 -4.79 -4.29
CA VAL A 90 -6.73 -3.85 -4.37
C VAL A 90 -7.06 -2.75 -5.38
N PHE A 91 -6.87 -1.50 -4.97
CA PHE A 91 -6.85 -0.34 -5.86
C PHE A 91 -5.43 0.17 -5.98
N GLU A 92 -4.98 0.32 -7.21
CA GLU A 92 -3.62 0.72 -7.56
C GLU A 92 -3.64 2.21 -7.93
N GLU A 93 -2.75 2.99 -7.31
CA GLU A 93 -2.50 4.39 -7.65
C GLU A 93 -1.01 4.54 -8.02
N LEU A 94 -0.76 5.21 -9.15
CA LEU A 94 0.56 5.47 -9.72
C LEU A 94 1.20 6.73 -9.12
#